data_AF-M6ECJ3-F1
#
_entry.id   AF-M6ECJ3-F1
#
_cell.length_a   1.000
_cell.length_b   1.000
_cell.length_c   1.000
_cell.angle_alpha   90.00
_cell.angle_beta   90.00
_cell.angle_gamma   90.00
#
_symmetry.space_group_name_H-M   'P 1'
#
loop_
_entity.id
_entity.type
_entity.pdbx_description
1 polymer ?
#
loop_
_entity_poly.entity_id
_entity_poly.type
_entity_poly.pdbx_seq_one_letter_code
_entity_poly.pdbx_strand_id
1 'polypeptide(L)' 'MTTREISEHLKEIYQVEVSSDLISQVTDSVMETVIEWQNRPLDKVIRFSSWTR' A
#
# COMPACT_ATOMS: atom_id res chain seq x y z
N MET A 1 9.40 5.81 -6.16
CA MET A 1 8.72 5.20 -7.30
C MET A 1 7.63 6.16 -7.78
N THR A 2 7.77 6.67 -8.99
CA THR A 2 6.84 7.60 -9.65
C THR A 2 5.90 6.84 -10.59
N THR A 3 4.79 7.45 -10.99
CA THR A 3 3.89 6.86 -12.00
C THR A 3 4.59 6.60 -13.34
N ARG A 4 5.60 7.42 -13.68
CA ARG A 4 6.43 7.23 -14.87
C ARG A 4 7.33 5.99 -14.77
N GLU A 5 8.01 5.81 -13.63
CA GLU A 5 8.84 4.63 -13.36
C GLU A 5 8.01 3.33 -13.37
N ILE A 6 6.76 3.38 -12.85
CA ILE A 6 5.83 2.24 -12.89
C ILE A 6 5.45 1.90 -14.33
N SER A 7 5.11 2.92 -15.13
CA SER A 7 4.75 2.74 -16.55
C SER A 7 5.90 2.13 -17.36
N GLU A 8 7.13 2.63 -17.17
CA GLU A 8 8.34 2.08 -17.80
C GLU A 8 8.53 0.60 -17.42
N HIS A 9 8.40 0.27 -16.13
CA HIS A 9 8.57 -1.10 -15.65
C HIS A 9 7.51 -2.08 -16.20
N LEU A 10 6.25 -1.64 -16.29
CA LEU A 10 5.17 -2.46 -16.86
C LEU A 10 5.38 -2.69 -18.36
N LYS A 11 5.92 -1.72 -19.08
CA LYS A 11 6.28 -1.86 -20.49
C LYS A 11 7.42 -2.87 -20.69
N GLU A 12 8.43 -2.85 -19.82
CA GLU A 12 9.57 -3.77 -19.91
C GLU A 12 9.17 -5.23 -19.67
N ILE A 13 8.37 -5.50 -18.63
CA ILE A 13 8.04 -6.86 -18.21
C ILE A 13 6.88 -7.43 -19.03
N TYR A 14 5.84 -6.61 -19.26
CA TYR A 14 4.57 -7.08 -19.81
C TYR A 14 4.30 -6.57 -21.23
N GLN A 15 5.17 -5.74 -21.80
CA GLN A 15 5.01 -5.14 -23.13
C GLN A 15 3.69 -4.37 -23.31
N VAL A 16 3.16 -3.82 -22.22
CA VAL A 16 1.95 -3.00 -22.22
C VAL A 16 2.28 -1.53 -21.96
N GLU A 17 1.64 -0.63 -22.68
CA GLU A 17 1.71 0.81 -22.38
C GLU A 17 0.57 1.20 -21.44
N VAL A 18 0.93 1.74 -20.27
CA VAL A 18 -0.01 2.15 -19.23
C VAL A 18 0.20 3.64 -18.95
N SER A 19 -0.87 4.43 -19.00
CA SER A 19 -0.78 5.87 -18.72
C SER A 19 -0.57 6.15 -17.22
N SER A 20 0.06 7.29 -16.92
CA SER A 20 0.16 7.79 -15.54
C SER A 20 -1.21 7.94 -14.89
N ASP A 21 -2.20 8.39 -15.64
CA ASP A 21 -3.55 8.63 -15.14
C ASP A 21 -4.27 7.34 -14.76
N LEU A 22 -4.04 6.25 -15.49
CA LEU A 22 -4.59 4.95 -15.15
C LEU A 22 -3.92 4.39 -13.90
N ILE A 23 -2.60 4.55 -13.78
CA ILE A 23 -1.86 4.17 -12.57
C ILE A 23 -2.41 4.92 -11.36
N SER A 24 -2.58 6.25 -11.48
CA SER A 24 -3.16 7.08 -10.41
C SER A 24 -4.57 6.63 -10.03
N GLN A 25 -5.47 6.42 -10.99
CA GLN A 25 -6.82 5.93 -10.72
C GLN A 25 -6.82 4.58 -9.98
N VAL A 26 -5.95 3.65 -10.38
CA VAL A 26 -5.82 2.36 -9.70
C VAL A 26 -5.29 2.54 -8.27
N THR A 27 -4.28 3.38 -8.07
CA THR A 27 -3.74 3.65 -6.72
C THR A 27 -4.75 4.38 -5.83
N ASP A 28 -5.58 5.24 -6.41
CA ASP A 28 -6.64 5.93 -5.66
C ASP A 28 -7.74 4.95 -5.23
N SER A 29 -8.03 3.93 -6.05
CA SER A 29 -9.06 2.93 -5.75
C SER A 29 -8.79 2.11 -4.48
N VAL A 30 -7.53 1.98 -4.06
CA VAL A 30 -7.16 1.25 -2.84
C VAL A 30 -7.14 2.13 -1.59
N MET A 31 -7.31 3.45 -1.73
CA MET A 31 -7.18 4.38 -0.59
C MET A 31 -8.21 4.14 0.51
N GLU A 32 -9.44 3.73 0.17
CA GLU A 32 -10.46 3.37 1.16
C GLU A 32 -9.98 2.20 2.04
N THR A 33 -9.47 1.14 1.43
CA THR A 33 -8.90 -0.02 2.16
C THR A 33 -7.70 0.37 3.00
N VAL A 34 -6.85 1.30 2.52
CA VAL A 34 -5.72 1.82 3.30
C VAL A 34 -6.21 2.54 4.56
N ILE A 35 -7.24 3.39 4.43
CA ILE A 35 -7.84 4.11 5.55
C ILE A 35 -8.45 3.13 6.56
N GLU A 36 -9.18 2.12 6.09
CA GLU A 36 -9.71 1.07 6.96
C GLU A 36 -8.59 0.35 7.72
N TRP A 37 -7.50 0.01 7.03
CA TRP A 37 -6.38 -0.69 7.63
C TRP A 37 -5.66 0.17 8.68
N GLN A 38 -5.48 1.47 8.41
CA GLN A 38 -4.88 2.42 9.34
C GLN A 38 -5.70 2.59 10.63
N ASN A 39 -7.03 2.49 10.54
CA ASN A 39 -7.94 2.65 11.68
C ASN A 39 -8.09 1.37 12.51
N ARG A 40 -7.45 0.26 12.14
CA ARG A 40 -7.53 -0.97 12.92
C ARG A 40 -6.86 -0.76 14.28
N PRO A 41 -7.55 -1.04 15.39
CA PRO A 41 -6.93 -0.93 16.70
C PRO A 41 -5.73 -1.86 16.76
N LEU A 42 -4.58 -1.32 17.17
CA LEU A 42 -3.42 -2.13 17.47
C LEU A 42 -3.77 -3.07 18.62
N ASP A 43 -3.36 -4.33 18.51
CA ASP A 43 -3.48 -5.27 19.61
C ASP A 43 -2.82 -4.65 20.85
N LYS A 44 -3.50 -4.76 21.99
CA LYS A 44 -2.94 -4.27 23.26
C LYS A 44 -1.56 -4.89 23.43
N VAL A 45 -0.53 -4.06 23.47
CA VAL A 45 0.79 -4.49 23.94
C VAL A 45 0.57 -5.11 25.32
N ILE A 46 0.68 -6.43 25.42
CA ILE A 46 0.62 -7.12 26.70
C ILE A 46 1.86 -6.65 27.44
N ARG A 47 1.68 -5.70 28.35
CA ARG A 47 2.74 -5.20 29.22
C ARG A 47 3.31 -6.39 29.98
N PHE A 48 4.54 -6.75 29.65
CA PHE A 48 5.33 -7.76 30.36
C PHE A 48 5.78 -7.21 31.72
N SER A 49 4.83 -6.89 32.61
CA SER A 49 5.10 -6.52 34.00
C SER A 49 4.54 -7.55 34.98
N SER A 50 4.16 -8.74 34.51
CA SER A 50 3.82 -9.89 35.35
C SER A 50 4.96 -10.90 35.48
N TRP A 51 6.14 -10.67 34.88
CA TRP A 51 7.35 -11.49 35.07
C TRP A 51 8.28 -10.87 36.13
N THR A 52 7.72 -10.62 37.31
CA THR A 52 8.48 -10.57 38.56
C THR A 52 7.63 -11.22 39.65
N ARG A 53 7.61 -12.56 39.65
CA ARG A 53 7.62 -13.31 40.89
C ARG A 53 8.30 -14.65 40.71
#